data_AF-A0A9D5F342-F1
#
_entry.id   AF-A0A9D5F342-F1
#
_cell.length_a   1.000
_cell.length_b   1.000
_cell.length_c   1.000
_cell.angle_alpha   90.00
_cell.angle_beta   90.00
_cell.angle_gamma   90.00
#
_symmetry.space_group_name_H-M   'P 1'
#
loop_
_entity.id
_entity.type
_entity.pdbx_description
1 polymer ?
#
loop_
_entity_poly.entity_id
_entity_poly.type
_entity_poly.pdbx_seq_one_letter_code
_entity_poly.pdbx_strand_id
1 'polypeptide(L)'
;MRQQSQVLKAFLLKNLYRHPQVVETTGRARQVVTELFALYLARPQELPEAHGRHPQRARAVADYIAGMTDRFAIREHQRLSGSVLFP
;
A
#
# COMPACT_ATOMS: atom_id res chain seq x y z
N MET A 1 11.78 -22.77 -21.09
CA MET A 1 11.73 -21.93 -19.86
C MET A 1 11.02 -20.58 -20.08
N ARG A 2 11.59 -19.59 -20.80
CA ARG A 2 10.99 -18.24 -20.91
C ARG A 2 9.57 -18.23 -21.51
N GLN A 3 9.35 -18.99 -22.57
CA GLN A 3 8.05 -19.01 -23.28
C GLN A 3 6.94 -19.66 -22.44
N GLN A 4 7.23 -20.75 -21.73
CA GLN A 4 6.30 -21.37 -20.78
C GLN A 4 5.94 -20.42 -19.63
N SER A 5 6.91 -19.64 -19.12
CA SER A 5 6.64 -18.62 -18.10
C SER A 5 5.74 -17.50 -18.62
N GLN A 6 5.91 -17.05 -19.87
CA GLN A 6 5.03 -16.04 -20.48
C GLN A 6 3.60 -16.55 -20.64
N VAL A 7 3.42 -17.79 -21.11
CA VAL A 7 2.10 -18.43 -21.22
C VAL A 7 1.43 -18.53 -19.84
N LEU A 8 2.17 -18.96 -18.81
CA LEU A 8 1.66 -19.04 -17.44
C LEU A 8 1.24 -17.66 -16.90
N LYS A 9 2.07 -16.62 -17.09
CA LYS A 9 1.76 -15.26 -16.66
C LYS A 9 0.50 -14.73 -17.34
N ALA A 10 0.32 -14.97 -18.64
CA ALA A 10 -0.89 -14.57 -19.36
C ALA A 10 -2.13 -15.30 -18.83
N PHE A 11 -2.03 -16.60 -18.56
CA PHE A 11 -3.09 -17.39 -17.95
C PHE A 11 -3.48 -16.87 -16.56
N LEU A 12 -2.49 -16.63 -15.68
CA LEU A 12 -2.73 -16.12 -14.33
C LEU A 12 -3.28 -14.68 -14.35
N LEU A 13 -2.80 -13.83 -15.25
CA LEU A 13 -3.33 -12.47 -15.41
C LEU A 13 -4.81 -12.49 -15.78
N LYS A 14 -5.21 -13.39 -16.67
CA LYS A 14 -6.61 -13.52 -17.10
C LYS A 14 -7.51 -14.11 -16.01
N ASN A 15 -7.06 -15.18 -15.36
CA ASN A 15 -7.94 -16.01 -14.53
C ASN A 15 -7.79 -15.80 -13.02
N LEU A 16 -6.67 -15.24 -12.55
CA LEU A 16 -6.41 -15.02 -11.12
C LEU A 16 -6.39 -13.53 -10.77
N TYR A 17 -5.47 -12.75 -11.35
CA TYR A 17 -5.26 -11.35 -10.93
C TYR A 17 -6.42 -10.41 -11.30
N ARG A 18 -7.22 -10.75 -12.32
CA ARG A 18 -8.41 -9.99 -12.74
C ARG A 18 -9.71 -10.51 -12.14
N HIS A 19 -9.65 -11.46 -11.21
CA HIS A 19 -10.82 -11.93 -10.51
C HIS A 19 -11.47 -10.79 -9.70
N PRO A 20 -12.81 -10.60 -9.71
CA PRO A 20 -13.46 -9.46 -9.07
C PRO A 20 -13.04 -9.22 -7.61
N GLN A 21 -12.92 -10.28 -6.81
CA GLN A 21 -12.48 -10.18 -5.41
C GLN A 21 -11.04 -9.65 -5.27
N VAL A 22 -10.14 -10.04 -6.18
CA VAL A 22 -8.75 -9.58 -6.19
C VAL A 22 -8.69 -8.11 -6.59
N VAL A 23 -9.47 -7.71 -7.59
CA VAL A 23 -9.54 -6.32 -8.04
C VAL A 23 -10.11 -5.42 -6.95
N GLU A 24 -11.17 -5.84 -6.28
CA GLU A 24 -11.78 -5.09 -5.17
C GLU A 24 -10.80 -4.91 -3.99
N THR A 25 -10.16 -6.01 -3.57
CA THR A 25 -9.15 -5.99 -2.49
C THR A 25 -7.97 -5.08 -2.87
N THR A 26 -7.51 -5.15 -4.12
CA THR A 26 -6.44 -4.29 -4.65
C THR A 26 -6.85 -2.82 -4.67
N GLY A 27 -8.11 -2.53 -5.00
CA GLY A 27 -8.68 -1.18 -4.95
C GLY A 27 -8.63 -0.59 -3.54
N ARG A 28 -9.06 -1.36 -2.53
CA ARG A 28 -8.99 -0.95 -1.12
C ARG A 28 -7.55 -0.78 -0.63
N ALA A 29 -6.64 -1.69 -0.99
CA ALA A 29 -5.23 -1.57 -0.63
C ALA A 29 -4.59 -0.32 -1.26
N ARG A 30 -4.91 0.00 -2.52
CA ARG A 30 -4.47 1.23 -3.18
C ARG A 30 -4.97 2.47 -2.43
N GLN A 31 -6.22 2.46 -1.99
CA GLN A 31 -6.79 3.57 -1.21
C GLN A 31 -6.03 3.76 0.11
N VAL A 32 -5.80 2.70 0.88
CA VAL A 32 -5.02 2.74 2.12
C VAL A 32 -3.64 3.38 1.90
N VAL A 33 -2.88 2.91 0.91
CA VAL A 33 -1.52 3.42 0.63
C VAL A 33 -1.56 4.89 0.20
N THR A 34 -2.53 5.27 -0.64
CA THR A 34 -2.67 6.65 -1.13
C THR A 34 -2.98 7.61 0.02
N GLU A 35 -3.93 7.23 0.89
CA GLU A 35 -4.34 8.06 2.02
C GLU A 35 -3.26 8.14 3.09
N LEU A 36 -2.59 7.03 3.43
CA LEU A 36 -1.45 7.04 4.35
C LEU A 36 -0.34 7.98 3.86
N PHE A 37 -0.01 7.93 2.57
CA PHE A 37 1.02 8.80 2.00
C PHE A 37 0.64 10.28 2.15
N ALA A 38 -0.60 10.65 1.83
CA ALA A 38 -1.10 12.01 1.98
C ALA A 38 -1.12 12.45 3.47
N LEU A 39 -1.57 11.57 4.37
CA LEU A 39 -1.66 11.84 5.80
C LEU A 39 -0.29 12.10 6.43
N TYR A 40 0.71 11.27 6.14
CA TYR A 40 2.06 11.47 6.66
C TYR A 40 2.77 12.68 6.06
N LEU A 41 2.49 13.03 4.80
CA LEU A 41 2.99 14.28 4.21
C LEU A 41 2.36 15.51 4.89
N ALA A 42 1.07 15.46 5.19
CA ALA A 42 0.35 16.56 5.84
C ALA A 42 0.64 16.66 7.34
N ARG A 43 0.95 15.54 8.00
CA ARG A 43 1.22 15.45 9.45
C ARG A 43 2.57 14.74 9.70
N PRO A 44 3.72 15.38 9.40
CA PRO A 44 5.02 14.73 9.55
C PRO A 44 5.35 14.29 10.98
N GLN A 45 4.72 14.90 11.98
CA GLN A 45 4.84 14.50 13.39
C GLN A 45 4.28 13.10 13.70
N GLU A 46 3.46 12.55 12.80
CA GLU A 46 2.95 11.17 12.91
C GLU A 46 3.97 10.13 12.40
N LEU A 47 5.01 10.56 11.65
CA LEU A 47 6.08 9.66 11.25
C LEU A 47 6.96 9.34 12.45
N PRO A 48 7.47 8.10 12.57
CA PRO A 48 8.52 7.80 13.54
C PRO A 48 9.72 8.72 13.36
N GLU A 49 10.39 9.10 14.47
CA GLU A 49 11.49 10.06 14.46
C GLU A 49 12.61 9.71 13.46
N ALA A 50 12.86 8.41 13.25
CA ALA A 50 13.85 7.91 12.29
C ALA A 50 13.57 8.35 10.83
N HIS A 51 12.30 8.60 10.48
CA HIS A 51 11.88 9.00 9.13
C HIS A 51 11.59 10.51 9.03
N GLY A 52 11.27 11.20 10.13
CA GLY A 52 10.89 12.62 10.14
C GLY A 52 12.02 13.60 9.79
N ARG A 53 13.29 13.19 9.91
CA ARG A 53 14.48 14.05 9.67
C ARG A 53 15.05 13.96 8.25
N HIS A 54 14.45 13.16 7.37
CA HIS A 54 14.99 12.99 6.02
C HIS A 54 14.77 14.26 5.16
N PRO A 55 15.80 14.75 4.43
CA PRO A 55 15.69 15.96 3.61
C PRO A 55 14.65 15.82 2.48
N GLN A 56 14.42 14.58 2.01
CA GLN A 56 13.37 14.27 1.04
C GLN A 56 12.18 13.64 1.78
N ARG A 57 11.24 14.47 2.25
CA ARG A 57 10.10 14.02 3.05
C ARG A 57 9.23 12.99 2.34
N ALA A 58 8.87 13.24 1.09
CA ALA A 58 8.07 12.31 0.28
C ALA A 58 8.74 10.93 0.14
N ARG A 59 10.07 10.90 0.02
CA ARG A 59 10.81 9.64 -0.06
C ARG A 59 10.78 8.89 1.27
N ALA A 60 10.98 9.57 2.39
CA ALA A 60 10.91 8.95 3.71
C ALA A 60 9.52 8.40 4.04
N VAL A 61 8.46 9.10 3.64
CA VAL A 61 7.09 8.59 3.76
C VAL A 61 6.91 7.33 2.91
N ALA A 62 7.36 7.35 1.66
CA ALA A 62 7.26 6.18 0.77
C ALA A 62 8.03 4.97 1.33
N ASP A 63 9.25 5.18 1.83
CA ASP A 63 10.08 4.12 2.40
C ASP A 63 9.46 3.57 3.70
N TYR A 64 8.88 4.44 4.54
CA TYR A 64 8.18 4.02 5.74
C TYR A 64 6.94 3.15 5.42
N ILE A 65 6.11 3.58 4.47
CA ILE A 65 4.94 2.82 4.01
C ILE A 65 5.36 1.49 3.37
N ALA A 66 6.42 1.48 2.56
CA ALA A 66 6.93 0.27 1.92
C ALA A 66 7.48 -0.76 2.93
N GLY A 67 7.89 -0.31 4.13
CA GLY A 67 8.32 -1.17 5.22
C GLY A 67 7.17 -1.75 6.06
N MET A 68 5.92 -1.36 5.81
CA MET A 68 4.77 -1.85 6.58
C MET A 68 4.35 -3.25 6.13
N THR A 69 3.88 -4.04 7.09
CA THR A 69 3.06 -5.23 6.78
C THR A 69 1.62 -4.80 6.50
N ASP A 70 0.86 -5.57 5.72
CA ASP A 70 -0.55 -5.26 5.41
C ASP A 70 -1.38 -4.98 6.66
N ARG A 71 -1.26 -5.84 7.68
CA ARG A 71 -1.96 -5.69 8.98
C ARG A 71 -1.56 -4.42 9.73
N PHE A 72 -0.32 -3.96 9.56
CA PHE A 72 0.11 -2.71 10.18
C PHE A 72 -0.43 -1.52 9.40
N ALA A 73 -0.30 -1.51 8.06
CA ALA A 73 -0.81 -0.43 7.21
C ALA A 73 -2.31 -0.21 7.39
N ILE A 74 -3.12 -1.28 7.47
CA ILE A 74 -4.57 -1.19 7.70
C ILE A 74 -4.89 -0.54 9.05
N ARG A 75 -4.23 -0.99 10.14
CA ARG A 75 -4.45 -0.43 11.48
C ARG A 75 -4.03 1.03 11.56
N GLU A 76 -2.92 1.35 10.92
CA GLU A 76 -2.35 2.70 10.94
C GLU A 76 -3.20 3.67 10.10
N HIS A 77 -3.72 3.21 8.97
CA HIS A 77 -4.68 3.93 8.16
C HIS A 77 -5.96 4.21 8.96
N GLN A 78 -6.49 3.22 9.66
CA GLN A 78 -7.66 3.40 10.53
C GLN A 78 -7.38 4.40 11.65
N ARG A 79 -6.21 4.34 12.29
CA ARG A 79 -5.79 5.28 13.35
C ARG A 79 -5.74 6.73 12.86
N LEU A 80 -5.21 6.95 11.64
CA LEU A 80 -4.95 8.29 11.12
C LEU A 80 -6.13 8.92 10.36
N SER A 81 -6.91 8.10 9.67
CA SER A 81 -8.07 8.53 8.86
C SER A 81 -9.41 8.39 9.59
N GLY A 82 -9.50 7.52 10.61
CA GLY A 82 -10.76 7.13 11.25
C GLY A 82 -11.63 6.20 10.40
N SER A 83 -11.20 5.84 9.17
CA SER A 83 -11.98 5.04 8.22
C SER A 83 -11.61 3.56 8.31
N VAL A 84 -12.61 2.68 8.16
CA VAL A 84 -12.43 1.22 8.12
C VAL A 84 -12.70 0.73 6.70
N LEU A 85 -11.65 0.36 5.98
CA LEU A 85 -11.75 -0.15 4.60
C LEU A 85 -11.71 -1.68 4.53
N PHE A 86 -11.17 -2.31 5.56
CA PHE A 86 -11.11 -3.76 5.69
C PHE A 86 -11.91 -4.17 6.94
N PRO A 87 -12.96 -4.99 6.80
CA PRO A 87 -13.71 -5.52 7.93
C PRO A 87 -12.89 -6.53 8.74
#